data_AF-A0A661D918-F1
#
_entry.id   AF-A0A661D918-F1
#
_cell.length_a   1.000
_cell.length_b   1.000
_cell.length_c   1.000
_cell.angle_alpha   90.00
_cell.angle_beta   90.00
_cell.angle_gamma   90.00
#
_symmetry.space_group_name_H-M   'P 1'
#
loop_
_entity.id
_entity.type
_entity.pdbx_description
1 polymer ?
#
loop_
_entity_poly.entity_id
_entity_poly.type
_entity_poly.pdbx_seq_one_letter_code
_entity_poly.pdbx_strand_id
1 'polypeptide(L)'
;FLHREAFDQWEIHYKQALQKESGMSPVINEQQRKEKMRRVNPKYILRNYMAQIAIKKATEQQDYSEIDKLLNLIQSPYDEHPDMAHYAGLPPDWANTISVSCSS
;
A
#
# COMPACT_ATOMS: atom_id res chain seq x y z
N PHE A 1 12.44 -16.37 -1.71
CA PHE A 1 12.56 -15.34 -2.76
C PHE A 1 12.87 -16.03 -4.07
N LEU A 2 12.04 -15.83 -5.09
CA LEU A 2 12.14 -16.59 -6.35
C LEU A 2 13.46 -16.32 -7.10
N HIS A 3 14.05 -15.11 -7.02
CA HIS A 3 15.34 -14.77 -7.61
C HIS A 3 16.13 -13.77 -6.75
N ARG A 4 16.81 -14.25 -5.70
CA ARG A 4 17.56 -13.39 -4.76
C ARG A 4 18.72 -12.65 -5.44
N GLU A 5 19.53 -13.34 -6.22
CA GLU A 5 20.70 -12.74 -6.88
C GLU A 5 20.32 -11.60 -7.84
N ALA A 6 19.22 -11.74 -8.58
CA ALA A 6 18.72 -10.68 -9.47
C ALA A 6 18.27 -9.43 -8.68
N PHE A 7 17.63 -9.62 -7.52
CA PHE A 7 17.27 -8.52 -6.64
C PHE A 7 18.52 -7.83 -6.07
N ASP A 8 19.52 -8.60 -5.64
CA ASP A 8 20.77 -8.06 -5.08
C ASP A 8 21.50 -7.18 -6.13
N GLN A 9 21.55 -7.62 -7.39
CA GLN A 9 22.11 -6.81 -8.49
C GLN A 9 21.29 -5.54 -8.76
N TRP A 10 19.96 -5.64 -8.76
CA TRP A 10 19.09 -4.47 -8.91
C TRP A 10 19.27 -3.47 -7.76
N GLU A 11 19.42 -3.95 -6.52
CA GLU A 11 19.62 -3.11 -5.34
C GLU A 11 20.91 -2.29 -5.43
N ILE A 12 22.00 -2.90 -5.92
CA ILE A 12 23.28 -2.21 -6.16
C ILE A 12 23.09 -1.05 -7.14
N HIS A 13 22.45 -1.31 -8.29
CA HIS A 13 22.20 -0.26 -9.30
C HIS A 13 21.28 0.85 -8.75
N TYR A 14 20.26 0.49 -7.99
CA TYR A 14 19.35 1.45 -7.37
C TYR A 14 20.09 2.36 -6.38
N LYS A 15 20.94 1.81 -5.50
CA LYS A 15 21.76 2.60 -4.56
C LYS A 15 22.72 3.55 -5.28
N GLN A 16 23.32 3.11 -6.39
CA GLN A 16 24.19 3.97 -7.21
C GLN A 16 23.42 5.12 -7.87
N ALA A 17 22.22 4.87 -8.39
CA ALA A 17 21.35 5.92 -8.93
C ALA A 17 20.99 6.94 -7.86
N LEU A 18 20.61 6.48 -6.66
CA LEU A 18 20.29 7.37 -5.54
C LEU A 18 21.48 8.26 -5.13
N GLN A 19 22.71 7.75 -5.13
CA GLN A 19 23.89 8.55 -4.80
C GLN A 19 24.12 9.69 -5.81
N LYS A 20 23.85 9.46 -7.10
CA LYS A 20 23.99 10.48 -8.16
C LYS A 20 22.96 11.61 -8.03
N GLU A 21 21.76 11.31 -7.53
CA GLU A 21 20.70 12.30 -7.32
C GLU A 21 20.94 13.20 -6.10
N SER A 22 21.86 12.81 -5.21
CA SER A 22 21.91 13.28 -3.83
C SER A 22 23.21 14.02 -3.51
N GLY A 23 23.40 15.22 -4.05
CA GLY A 23 24.61 16.03 -3.87
C GLY A 23 24.86 16.62 -2.46
N MET A 24 24.34 16.02 -1.38
CA MET A 24 24.47 16.48 0.02
C MET A 24 24.76 15.32 1.00
N SER A 25 25.09 15.64 2.26
CA SER A 25 25.40 14.66 3.33
C SER A 25 24.41 13.46 3.36
N PRO A 26 24.90 12.21 3.41
CA PRO A 26 24.09 10.99 3.20
C PRO A 26 22.86 10.88 4.11
N VAL A 27 22.97 11.33 5.36
CA VAL A 27 21.93 11.18 6.39
C VAL A 27 20.76 12.12 6.16
N ILE A 28 21.03 13.39 5.81
CA ILE A 28 19.99 14.40 5.56
C ILE A 28 19.16 14.02 4.33
N ASN A 29 19.83 13.44 3.32
CA ASN A 29 19.17 12.98 2.11
C ASN A 29 18.22 11.79 2.34
N GLU A 30 18.56 10.85 3.21
CA GLU A 30 17.70 9.67 3.44
C GLU A 30 16.36 10.05 4.08
N GLN A 31 16.36 10.92 5.09
CA GLN A 31 15.11 11.36 5.73
C GLN A 31 14.22 12.13 4.74
N GLN A 32 14.79 13.09 4.02
CA GLN A 32 14.05 13.86 3.00
C GLN A 32 13.52 12.96 1.88
N ARG A 33 14.30 11.99 1.43
CA ARG A 33 13.86 10.98 0.45
C ARG A 33 12.68 10.18 0.99
N LYS A 34 12.77 9.70 2.24
CA LYS A 34 11.69 8.93 2.89
C LYS A 34 10.40 9.75 2.97
N GLU A 35 10.49 11.02 3.36
CA GLU A 35 9.34 11.93 3.39
C GLU A 35 8.73 12.16 2.00
N LYS A 36 9.56 12.40 0.98
CA LYS A 36 9.11 12.51 -0.42
C LYS A 36 8.42 11.24 -0.91
N MET A 37 9.01 10.08 -0.64
CA MET A 37 8.44 8.78 -1.02
C MET A 37 7.11 8.53 -0.32
N ARG A 38 6.97 8.85 0.97
CA ARG A 38 5.70 8.69 1.70
C ARG A 38 4.56 9.53 1.14
N ARG A 39 4.86 10.69 0.53
CA ARG A 39 3.84 11.55 -0.09
C ARG A 39 3.31 11.04 -1.42
N VAL A 40 4.01 10.10 -2.07
CA VAL A 40 3.64 9.59 -3.41
C VAL A 40 3.35 8.09 -3.43
N ASN A 41 3.87 7.33 -2.46
CA ASN A 41 3.62 5.91 -2.32
C ASN A 41 2.53 5.68 -1.27
N PRO A 42 1.28 5.37 -1.66
CA PRO A 42 0.21 5.16 -0.71
C PRO A 42 0.51 3.94 0.15
N LYS A 43 0.27 4.07 1.46
CA LYS A 43 0.32 2.96 2.40
C LYS A 43 -0.91 2.05 2.24
N TYR A 44 -2.05 2.65 1.91
CA TYR A 44 -3.33 1.97 1.75
C TYR A 44 -3.83 2.07 0.31
N ILE A 45 -4.25 0.94 -0.25
CA ILE A 45 -4.92 0.87 -1.55
C ILE A 45 -6.22 0.10 -1.39
N LEU A 46 -7.27 0.50 -2.11
CA LEU A 46 -8.54 -0.22 -2.11
C LEU A 46 -8.39 -1.52 -2.91
N ARG A 47 -8.10 -2.62 -2.22
CA ARG A 47 -7.98 -3.95 -2.83
C ARG A 47 -9.36 -4.58 -3.01
N ASN A 48 -9.50 -5.44 -4.03
CA ASN A 48 -10.76 -6.12 -4.36
C ASN A 48 -11.43 -6.81 -3.18
N TYR A 49 -10.65 -7.53 -2.34
CA TYR A 49 -11.21 -8.22 -1.19
C TYR A 49 -11.83 -7.25 -0.15
N MET A 50 -11.28 -6.05 -0.01
CA MET A 50 -11.77 -5.04 0.94
C MET A 50 -13.14 -4.55 0.48
N ALA A 51 -13.27 -4.24 -0.82
CA ALA A 51 -14.55 -3.90 -1.42
C ALA A 51 -15.56 -5.05 -1.27
N GLN A 52 -15.14 -6.30 -1.46
CA GLN A 52 -16.01 -7.47 -1.30
C GLN A 52 -16.52 -7.63 0.14
N ILE A 53 -15.66 -7.43 1.16
CA ILE A 53 -16.07 -7.46 2.58
C ILE A 53 -17.12 -6.38 2.83
N ALA A 54 -16.87 -5.15 2.35
CA ALA A 54 -17.77 -4.03 2.56
C ALA A 54 -19.14 -4.26 1.90
N ILE A 55 -19.16 -4.74 0.65
CA ILE A 55 -20.39 -5.12 -0.06
C ILE A 55 -21.15 -6.19 0.72
N LYS A 56 -20.46 -7.25 1.15
CA LYS A 56 -21.09 -8.38 1.86
C LYS A 56 -21.74 -7.93 3.17
N LYS A 57 -21.05 -7.11 3.98
CA LYS A 57 -21.60 -6.57 5.22
C LYS A 57 -22.83 -5.70 4.96
N ALA A 58 -22.76 -4.82 3.95
CA ALA A 58 -23.87 -3.94 3.61
C ALA A 58 -25.10 -4.70 3.10
N THR A 59 -24.91 -5.74 2.26
CA THR A 59 -26.04 -6.46 1.66
C THR A 59 -26.63 -7.54 2.57
N GLU A 60 -25.80 -8.27 3.32
CA GLU A 60 -26.26 -9.38 4.16
C GLU A 60 -26.68 -8.93 5.56
N GLN A 61 -26.07 -7.86 6.09
CA GLN A 61 -26.25 -7.44 7.49
C GLN A 61 -26.79 -6.01 7.61
N GLN A 62 -26.98 -5.30 6.49
CA GLN A 62 -27.33 -3.87 6.47
C GLN A 62 -26.34 -3.01 7.27
N ASP A 63 -25.10 -3.48 7.42
CA ASP A 63 -24.02 -2.79 8.14
C ASP A 63 -23.10 -2.06 7.14
N TYR A 64 -23.14 -0.73 7.18
CA TYR A 64 -22.36 0.16 6.31
C TYR A 64 -21.05 0.61 6.96
N SER A 65 -20.75 0.19 8.19
CA SER A 65 -19.57 0.65 8.95
C SER A 65 -18.24 0.34 8.25
N GLU A 66 -18.19 -0.74 7.45
CA GLU A 66 -17.01 -1.08 6.67
C GLU A 66 -16.79 -0.10 5.52
N ILE A 67 -17.87 0.35 4.86
CA ILE A 67 -17.81 1.34 3.78
C ILE A 67 -17.27 2.66 4.34
N ASP A 68 -17.77 3.10 5.49
CA ASP A 68 -17.31 4.32 6.16
C ASP A 68 -15.81 4.24 6.53
N LYS A 69 -15.37 3.08 7.05
CA LYS A 69 -13.94 2.86 7.35
C LYS A 69 -13.08 2.93 6.11
N LEU A 70 -13.47 2.24 5.03
CA LEU A 70 -12.72 2.26 3.78
C LEU A 70 -12.69 3.66 3.16
N LEU A 71 -13.81 4.40 3.21
CA LEU A 71 -13.89 5.77 2.72
C LEU A 71 -12.96 6.71 3.49
N ASN A 72 -12.91 6.60 4.82
CA ASN A 72 -11.99 7.39 5.64
C ASN A 72 -10.52 7.05 5.32
N LEU A 73 -10.22 5.78 5.10
CA LEU A 73 -8.88 5.30 4.77
C LEU A 73 -8.38 5.85 3.42
N ILE A 74 -9.21 5.79 2.38
CA ILE A 74 -8.83 6.21 1.02
C ILE A 74 -8.77 7.72 0.83
N GLN A 75 -9.36 8.51 1.74
CA GLN A 75 -9.22 9.97 1.74
C GLN A 75 -7.81 10.42 2.16
N SER A 76 -7.09 9.60 2.92
CA SER A 76 -5.73 9.87 3.40
C SER A 76 -4.83 8.63 3.28
N PRO A 77 -4.64 8.11 2.04
CA PRO A 77 -4.04 6.79 1.81
C PRO A 77 -2.53 6.77 2.08
N TYR A 78 -1.90 7.93 2.20
CA TYR A 78 -0.48 8.12 2.49
C TYR A 78 -0.18 8.20 4.00
N ASP A 79 -1.21 8.50 4.81
CA ASP A 79 -1.06 8.77 6.23
C ASP A 79 -1.03 7.48 7.06
N GLU A 80 -0.59 7.62 8.31
CA GLU A 80 -0.61 6.53 9.28
C GLU A 80 -1.98 6.43 9.95
N HIS A 81 -2.56 5.23 9.93
CA HIS A 81 -3.86 4.93 10.54
C HIS A 81 -3.71 3.73 11.49
N PRO A 82 -3.34 3.93 12.77
CA PRO A 82 -3.02 2.83 13.69
C PRO A 82 -4.14 1.79 13.83
N ASP A 83 -5.39 2.24 13.93
CA ASP A 83 -6.57 1.38 14.07
C ASP A 83 -6.90 0.59 12.79
N MET A 84 -6.29 0.99 11.67
CA MET A 84 -6.54 0.46 10.33
C MET A 84 -5.29 -0.19 9.72
N ALA A 85 -4.24 -0.42 10.52
CA ALA A 85 -2.96 -0.98 10.06
C ALA A 85 -3.10 -2.33 9.36
N HIS A 86 -4.12 -3.12 9.72
CA HIS A 86 -4.42 -4.41 9.10
C HIS A 86 -4.71 -4.29 7.59
N TYR A 87 -5.23 -3.16 7.11
CA TYR A 87 -5.49 -2.92 5.70
C TYR A 87 -4.22 -2.69 4.86
N ALA A 88 -3.10 -2.32 5.49
CA ALA A 88 -1.79 -2.23 4.83
C ALA A 88 -1.07 -3.59 4.76
N GLY A 89 -1.61 -4.61 5.41
CA GLY A 89 -1.03 -5.96 5.43
C GLY A 89 -1.14 -6.68 4.09
N LEU A 90 -0.57 -7.89 4.06
CA LEU A 90 -0.80 -8.80 2.95
C LEU A 90 -2.30 -9.12 2.87
N PRO A 91 -2.86 -9.24 1.64
CA PRO A 91 -4.21 -9.73 1.49
C PRO A 91 -4.31 -11.13 2.13
N PRO A 92 -5.44 -11.47 2.76
CA PRO A 92 -5.64 -12.81 3.32
C PRO A 92 -5.66 -13.87 2.21
N ASP A 93 -5.34 -15.12 2.53
CA ASP A 93 -5.12 -16.17 1.52
C ASP A 93 -6.31 -16.39 0.56
N TRP A 94 -7.54 -16.24 1.07
CA TRP A 94 -8.77 -16.35 0.29
C TRP A 94 -9.01 -15.16 -0.66
N ALA A 95 -8.32 -14.04 -0.49
CA ALA A 95 -8.50 -12.87 -1.36
C ALA A 95 -8.02 -13.13 -2.79
N ASN A 96 -7.08 -14.07 -2.99
CA ASN A 96 -6.57 -14.43 -4.32
C ASN A 96 -7.61 -15.11 -5.20
N THR A 97 -8.72 -15.62 -4.63
CA THR A 97 -9.81 -16.24 -5.39
C THR A 97 -10.94 -15.26 -5.71
N ILE A 98 -10.84 -14.00 -5.30
CA ILE A 98 -11.88 -12.99 -5.55
C ILE A 98 -11.60 -12.28 -6.87
N SER A 99 -12.47 -12.56 -7.84
CA SER A 99 -12.60 -11.75 -9.05
C SER A 99 -13.73 -10.74 -8.85
N VAL A 100 -13.38 -9.48 -8.59
CA VAL A 100 -14.33 -8.38 -8.75
C VAL A 100 -14.25 -7.95 -10.20
N SER A 101 -15.22 -8.39 -11.01
CA SER A 101 -15.38 -7.91 -12.38
C SER A 101 -15.82 -6.46 -12.34
N CYS A 102 -14.91 -5.53 -12.62
CA CYS A 102 -15.27 -4.17 -13.03
C CYS A 102 -15.90 -4.28 -14.44
N SER A 103 -17.18 -4.63 -14.53
CA SER A 103 -17.94 -4.49 -15.77
C SER A 103 -18.03 -3.01 -16.09
N SER A 104 -17.28 -2.60 -17.13
CA SER A 104 -17.39 -1.29 -17.78
C SER A 104 -18.61 -1.24 -18.68
#